data_AF-J3QLV2-F1
#
_entry.id   AF-J3QLV2-F1
#
_cell.length_a   1.000
_cell.length_b   1.000
_cell.length_c   1.000
_cell.angle_alpha   90.00
_cell.angle_beta   90.00
_cell.angle_gamma   90.00
#
_symmetry.space_group_name_H-M   'P 1'
#
loop_
_entity.id
_entity.type
_entity.pdbx_description
1 polymer ?
#
loop_
_entity_poly.entity_id
_entity_poly.type
_entity_poly.pdbx_seq_one_letter_code
_entity_poly.pdbx_strand_id
1 'polypeptide(L)'
;MKLRLPASPETHLDMLRHLYQGCQVVQGNLELTYLPTNASLSFLQDIQEVQGYVLIAHNQVRQVPLQRLRIVRGTQLFEDNYALAVLDNGDPLNNTTPVTGA
;
A
#
# COMPACT_ATOMS: atom_id res chain seq x y z
N MET A 1 10.10 2.37 6.16
CA MET A 1 9.27 2.69 7.35
C MET A 1 8.58 1.37 7.74
N LYS A 2 7.68 1.33 8.73
CA LYS A 2 6.90 0.09 8.97
C LYS A 2 5.47 0.45 9.29
N LEU A 3 5.20 1.17 10.38
CA LEU A 3 3.84 1.67 10.65
C LEU A 3 3.87 3.06 11.30
N ARG A 4 4.93 3.84 11.08
CA ARG A 4 5.03 5.21 11.62
C ARG A 4 4.04 6.10 10.88
N LEU A 5 3.20 6.81 11.63
CA LEU A 5 2.27 7.77 11.04
C LEU A 5 3.04 8.85 10.26
N PRO A 6 2.61 9.18 9.03
CA PRO A 6 3.18 10.30 8.31
C PRO A 6 2.81 11.63 8.98
N ALA A 7 3.66 12.64 8.83
CA ALA A 7 3.41 13.97 9.38
C ALA A 7 2.18 14.65 8.73
N SER A 8 1.91 14.38 7.46
CA SER A 8 0.69 14.74 6.73
C SER A 8 0.37 13.66 5.69
N PRO A 9 -0.89 13.22 5.57
CA PRO A 9 -1.31 12.27 4.54
C PRO A 9 -1.06 12.77 3.10
N GLU A 10 -1.27 14.07 2.86
CA GLU A 10 -1.06 14.70 1.55
C GLU A 10 0.42 14.66 1.17
N THR A 11 1.29 15.05 2.10
CA THR A 11 2.74 15.03 1.92
C THR A 11 3.25 13.60 1.68
N HIS A 12 2.64 12.61 2.35
CA HIS A 12 2.97 11.20 2.16
C HIS A 12 2.58 10.70 0.76
N LEU A 13 1.36 10.99 0.31
CA LEU A 13 0.90 10.61 -1.02
C LEU A 13 1.74 11.24 -2.13
N ASP A 14 2.10 12.51 -1.99
CA ASP A 14 2.93 13.21 -2.97
C ASP A 14 4.34 12.62 -3.07
N MET A 15 4.92 12.23 -1.92
CA MET A 15 6.19 11.51 -1.88
C MET A 15 6.11 10.15 -2.59
N LEU A 16 5.07 9.35 -2.30
CA LEU A 16 4.87 8.07 -2.98
C LEU A 16 4.72 8.23 -4.49
N ARG A 17 3.96 9.25 -4.93
CA ARG A 17 3.82 9.55 -6.36
C ARG A 17 5.16 9.90 -6.98
N HIS A 18 5.95 10.76 -6.34
CA HIS A 18 7.26 11.14 -6.84
C HIS A 18 8.23 9.95 -6.97
N LEU A 19 8.20 9.02 -6.01
CA LEU A 19 9.07 7.84 -6.02
C LEU A 19 8.66 6.81 -7.08
N TYR A 20 7.36 6.58 -7.25
CA TYR A 20 6.86 5.42 -8.00
C TYR A 20 6.25 5.76 -9.36
N GLN A 21 6.10 7.03 -9.72
CA GLN A 21 5.59 7.41 -11.05
C GLN A 21 6.50 6.89 -12.17
N GLY A 22 5.94 6.01 -13.02
CA GLY A 22 6.67 5.35 -14.10
C GLY A 22 7.65 4.27 -13.64
N CYS A 23 7.61 3.88 -12.36
CA CYS A 23 8.47 2.85 -11.80
C CYS A 23 7.98 1.45 -12.23
N GLN A 24 8.89 0.63 -12.75
CA GLN A 24 8.61 -0.78 -13.06
C GLN A 24 9.23 -1.75 -12.05
N VAL A 25 10.34 -1.37 -11.43
CA VAL A 25 11.08 -2.20 -10.46
C VAL A 25 11.38 -1.37 -9.22
N VAL A 26 10.81 -1.75 -8.08
CA VAL A 26 11.08 -1.11 -6.80
C VAL A 26 12.36 -1.68 -6.20
N GLN A 27 13.41 -0.86 -6.17
CA GLN A 27 14.70 -1.17 -5.56
C GLN A 27 14.65 -1.03 -4.04
N GLY A 28 13.85 -1.88 -3.39
CA GLY A 28 13.62 -1.87 -1.95
C GLY A 28 12.24 -2.39 -1.61
N ASN A 29 11.64 -1.84 -0.54
CA ASN A 29 10.31 -2.20 -0.08
C ASN A 29 9.26 -1.26 -0.68
N LEU A 30 8.08 -1.79 -0.96
CA LEU A 30 6.90 -1.00 -1.31
C LEU A 30 6.00 -0.89 -0.09
N GLU A 31 5.92 0.29 0.50
CA GLU A 31 5.14 0.55 1.71
C GLU A 31 4.02 1.54 1.40
N LEU A 32 2.78 1.04 1.43
CA LEU A 32 1.57 1.81 1.20
C LEU A 32 0.79 1.86 2.52
N THR A 33 0.88 2.99 3.22
CA THR A 33 0.28 3.12 4.55
C THR A 33 -0.46 4.43 4.76
N TYR A 34 -1.52 4.41 5.56
CA TYR A 34 -2.28 5.62 5.94
C TYR A 34 -2.81 6.44 4.74
N LEU A 35 -3.12 5.78 3.62
CA LEU A 35 -3.64 6.45 2.44
C LEU A 35 -5.14 6.77 2.59
N PRO A 36 -5.57 8.02 2.35
CA PRO A 36 -6.97 8.43 2.50
C PRO A 36 -7.84 7.88 1.37
N THR A 37 -9.15 7.79 1.60
CA THR A 37 -10.14 7.18 0.67
C THR A 37 -10.10 7.75 -0.75
N ASN A 38 -9.77 9.04 -0.90
CA ASN A 38 -9.73 9.76 -2.17
C ASN A 38 -8.36 9.77 -2.86
N ALA A 39 -7.35 9.08 -2.31
CA ALA A 39 -6.02 9.03 -2.91
C ALA A 39 -6.05 8.30 -4.26
N SER A 40 -5.56 8.96 -5.31
CA SER A 40 -5.33 8.33 -6.61
C SER A 40 -3.97 7.64 -6.62
N LEU A 41 -3.99 6.32 -6.78
CA LEU A 41 -2.80 5.46 -6.79
C LEU A 41 -2.43 4.93 -8.19
N SER A 42 -2.94 5.56 -9.26
CA SER A 42 -2.70 5.11 -10.64
C SER A 42 -1.22 5.02 -11.02
N PHE A 43 -0.36 5.81 -10.36
CA PHE A 43 1.10 5.77 -10.56
C PHE A 43 1.74 4.41 -10.19
N LEU A 44 1.05 3.55 -9.44
CA LEU A 44 1.52 2.21 -9.09
C LEU A 44 1.26 1.16 -10.18
N GLN A 45 0.45 1.47 -11.20
CA GLN A 45 -0.01 0.49 -12.20
C GLN A 45 1.11 -0.15 -13.02
N ASP A 46 2.26 0.53 -13.12
CA ASP A 46 3.40 0.12 -13.94
C ASP A 46 4.40 -0.76 -13.19
N ILE A 47 4.25 -0.88 -11.87
CA ILE A 47 5.14 -1.70 -11.03
C ILE A 47 4.94 -3.17 -11.41
N GLN A 48 6.05 -3.81 -11.77
CA GLN A 48 6.12 -5.21 -12.16
C GLN A 48 6.86 -6.07 -11.13
N GLU A 49 7.81 -5.46 -10.41
CA GLU A 49 8.66 -6.18 -9.47
C GLU A 49 8.96 -5.34 -8.23
N VAL A 50 8.97 -5.98 -7.07
CA VAL A 50 9.45 -5.42 -5.80
C VAL A 50 10.57 -6.30 -5.26
N GLN A 51 11.76 -5.72 -5.03
CA GLN A 51 12.93 -6.48 -4.56
C GLN A 51 12.81 -6.91 -3.10
N GLY A 52 12.27 -6.05 -2.24
CA GLY A 52 12.09 -6.32 -0.82
C GLY A 52 10.71 -6.92 -0.54
N TYR A 53 10.04 -6.37 0.47
CA TYR A 53 8.65 -6.71 0.81
C TYR A 53 7.65 -5.68 0.28
N VAL A 54 6.38 -6.09 0.25
CA VAL A 54 5.23 -5.22 0.03
C VAL A 54 4.41 -5.14 1.31
N LEU A 55 4.17 -3.93 1.81
CA LEU A 55 3.33 -3.67 2.98
C LEU A 55 2.17 -2.77 2.57
N ILE A 56 0.94 -3.22 2.82
CA ILE A 56 -0.30 -2.47 2.60
C ILE A 56 -1.03 -2.42 3.94
N ALA A 57 -0.95 -1.30 4.68
CA ALA A 57 -1.52 -1.24 6.03
C ALA A 57 -2.19 0.09 6.39
N HIS A 58 -3.27 0.02 7.19
CA HIS A 58 -4.00 1.21 7.68
C HIS A 58 -4.50 2.16 6.57
N ASN A 59 -4.76 1.64 5.36
CA ASN A 59 -5.28 2.45 4.27
C ASN A 59 -6.81 2.47 4.26
N GLN A 60 -7.37 3.59 3.81
CA GLN A 60 -8.80 3.77 3.56
C GLN A 60 -9.14 3.71 2.06
N VAL A 61 -8.13 3.63 1.19
CA VAL A 61 -8.31 3.45 -0.25
C VAL A 61 -9.03 2.15 -0.55
N ARG A 62 -9.96 2.19 -1.52
CA ARG A 62 -10.72 0.99 -1.92
C ARG A 62 -9.93 0.03 -2.81
N GLN A 63 -8.91 0.52 -3.50
CA GLN A 63 -8.15 -0.27 -4.46
C GLN A 63 -6.69 0.17 -4.51
N VAL A 64 -5.79 -0.81 -4.53
CA VAL A 64 -4.37 -0.63 -4.79
C VAL A 64 -4.06 -1.24 -6.16
N PRO A 65 -3.80 -0.42 -7.20
CA PRO A 65 -3.76 -0.90 -8.59
C PRO A 65 -2.40 -1.51 -8.97
N LEU A 66 -2.02 -2.63 -8.34
CA LEU A 66 -0.78 -3.38 -8.66
C LEU A 66 -1.00 -4.43 -9.77
N GLN A 67 -1.72 -4.06 -10.83
CA GLN A 67 -2.18 -5.01 -11.87
C GLN A 67 -1.03 -5.66 -12.65
N ARG A 68 0.11 -4.97 -12.77
CA ARG A 68 1.30 -5.47 -13.48
C ARG A 68 2.30 -6.16 -12.56
N LEU A 69 2.07 -6.17 -11.24
CA LEU A 69 2.98 -6.78 -10.29
C LEU A 69 3.03 -8.29 -10.53
N ARG A 70 4.22 -8.81 -10.83
CA ARG A 70 4.46 -10.23 -11.12
C ARG A 70 5.25 -10.91 -10.01
N ILE A 71 6.21 -10.20 -9.42
CA ILE A 71 7.18 -10.78 -8.50
C ILE A 71 7.39 -9.85 -7.30
N VAL A 72 7.34 -10.44 -6.10
CA VAL A 72 7.89 -9.86 -4.88
C VAL A 72 9.01 -10.78 -4.43
N ARG A 73 10.25 -10.32 -4.45
CA ARG A 73 11.41 -11.22 -4.24
C ARG A 73 11.65 -11.55 -2.77
N GLY A 74 11.32 -10.65 -1.85
CA GLY A 74 11.53 -10.87 -0.42
C GLY A 74 13.02 -10.89 -0.02
N THR A 75 13.88 -10.10 -0.69
CA THR A 75 15.28 -9.93 -0.24
C THR A 75 15.39 -9.27 1.14
N GLN A 76 14.33 -8.55 1.53
CA GLN A 76 14.02 -8.09 2.88
C GLN A 76 12.58 -8.50 3.21
N LEU A 77 12.31 -8.82 4.48
CA LEU A 77 10.99 -9.27 4.94
C LEU A 77 10.41 -8.29 5.97
N PHE A 78 9.09 -8.10 5.92
CA PHE A 78 8.35 -7.42 6.98
C PHE A 78 8.28 -8.34 8.21
N GLU A 79 8.58 -7.77 9.38
CA GLU A 79 8.73 -8.51 10.65
C GLU A 79 9.56 -9.81 10.52
N ASP A 80 10.60 -9.79 9.66
CA ASP A 80 11.49 -10.93 9.39
C ASP A 80 10.80 -12.20 8.87
N ASN A 81 9.51 -12.12 8.48
CA ASN A 81 8.69 -13.28 8.15
C ASN A 81 7.91 -13.14 6.83
N TYR A 82 7.55 -11.92 6.41
CA TYR A 82 6.58 -11.72 5.34
C TYR A 82 7.15 -10.91 4.16
N ALA A 83 7.12 -11.49 2.96
CA ALA A 83 7.40 -10.75 1.73
C ALA A 83 6.19 -9.90 1.27
N LEU A 84 4.98 -10.26 1.72
CA LEU A 84 3.74 -9.50 1.49
C LEU A 84 2.93 -9.48 2.78
N ALA A 85 2.58 -8.29 3.26
CA ALA A 85 1.73 -8.09 4.43
C ALA A 85 0.60 -7.10 4.11
N VAL A 86 -0.63 -7.50 4.40
CA VAL A 86 -1.85 -6.67 4.23
C VAL A 86 -2.59 -6.64 5.56
N LEU A 87 -2.58 -5.49 6.25
CA LEU A 87 -2.97 -5.38 7.66
C LEU A 87 -3.91 -4.19 7.89
N ASP A 88 -5.03 -4.39 8.59
CA ASP A 88 -5.91 -3.31 9.09
C ASP A 88 -6.28 -2.22 8.07
N ASN A 89 -6.53 -2.61 6.81
CA ASN A 89 -7.06 -1.70 5.79
C ASN A 89 -8.59 -1.68 5.86
N GLY A 90 -9.17 -0.50 5.88
CA GLY A 90 -10.61 -0.32 6.02
C GLY A 90 -10.96 1.08 6.52
N ASP A 91 -12.22 1.44 6.32
CA ASP A 91 -12.77 2.68 6.88
C ASP A 91 -13.26 2.39 8.31
N PRO A 92 -12.74 3.05 9.36
CA PRO A 92 -13.20 2.85 10.73
C PRO A 92 -14.72 3.08 10.89
N LEU A 93 -15.34 3.85 9.98
CA LEU A 93 -16.74 4.22 10.02
C LEU A 93 -17.70 3.18 9.40
N ASN A 94 -17.20 2.12 8.76
CA ASN A 94 -18.06 1.08 8.15
C ASN A 94 -18.25 -0.18 9.02
N ASN A 95 -17.73 -0.21 10.25
CA ASN A 95 -17.95 -1.34 11.17
C ASN A 95 -19.33 -1.33 11.87
N THR A 96 -20.26 -0.44 11.49
CA THR A 96 -21.58 -0.28 12.15
C THR A 96 -22.78 -0.59 11.28
N THR A 97 -22.66 -1.32 10.18
CA THR A 97 -23.83 -1.90 9.52
C THR A 97 -23.94 -3.38 9.86
N PRO A 98 -24.86 -3.78 10.76
CA PRO A 98 -25.29 -5.17 10.81
C PRO A 98 -25.82 -5.52 9.43
N VAL A 99 -25.32 -6.59 8.83
CA VAL A 99 -25.93 -7.19 7.66
C VAL A 99 -27.28 -7.75 8.12
N THR A 100 -28.34 -6.93 8.10
CA THR A 100 -29.70 -7.43 8.15
C THR A 100 -29.97 -8.09 6.80
N GLY A 101 -29.82 -9.41 6.77
CA GLY A 101 -30.34 -10.22 5.68
C GLY A 101 -31.85 -10.04 5.57
N ALA A 102 -32.30 -9.81 4.34
CA ALA A 102 -33.67 -10.00 3.88
C ALA A 102 -33.61 -10.94 2.68
#